data_AF-A0A3N5MUG8-F1
#
_entry.id   AF-A0A3N5MUG8-F1
#
_cell.length_a   1.000
_cell.length_b   1.000
_cell.length_c   1.000
_cell.angle_alpha   90.00
_cell.angle_beta   90.00
_cell.angle_gamma   90.00
#
_symmetry.space_group_name_H-M   'P 1'
#
loop_
_entity.id
_entity.type
_entity.pdbx_description
1 polymer ?
#
loop_
_entity_poly.entity_id
_entity_poly.type
_entity_poly.pdbx_seq_one_letter_code
_entity_poly.pdbx_strand_id
1 'polypeptide(L)'
;MRAALALLLGVVLVWTAPLIGLVLAGEPIASYLRFPPLTESVAHAPFLWPVFGLYASLLALVGVMLWVGSTGRRAVRQPGPPLHRFPWWGMLGLGLIACGWIFAWSDTLVPVEVRRHTFAVLWLGYILAMNGLVHRRIGACLLTHRTRWLLALFPVSAGFWWLFEHLNQFVDNWYYDGIEDDSRWAYFLQATVPFSTVLPAVASTSAWLGSHARLDFAGLPSVRAQPAAAWLALLTGTLALAGVGLWPEALFALLWLGPLLLFCALQYLLLGETFLAPLAHGDWRPLLQPALAGLLCGLVWELWNYGSAAQWHYSIPYVQRFHVFEMPLAGYGGYVPFGILCVVVADLVAKVVEGRDRLAP
;
A
#
# COMPACT_ATOMS: atom_id res chain seq x y z
N MET A 1 -14.67 -15.22 -12.40
CA MET A 1 -15.90 -14.44 -12.12
C MET A 1 -15.98 -13.95 -10.67
N ARG A 2 -15.90 -14.84 -9.66
CA ARG A 2 -16.03 -14.46 -8.23
C ARG A 2 -14.97 -13.44 -7.74
N ALA A 3 -13.71 -13.60 -8.13
CA ALA A 3 -12.64 -12.65 -7.77
C ALA A 3 -12.85 -11.24 -8.35
N ALA A 4 -13.30 -11.15 -9.60
CA ALA A 4 -13.65 -9.87 -10.24
C ALA A 4 -14.85 -9.20 -9.54
N LEU A 5 -15.85 -10.00 -9.13
CA LEU A 5 -16.98 -9.50 -8.34
C LEU A 5 -16.52 -8.98 -6.97
N ALA A 6 -15.62 -9.69 -6.28
CA ALA A 6 -15.05 -9.22 -5.02
C ALA A 6 -14.31 -7.89 -5.18
N LEU A 7 -13.52 -7.73 -6.25
CA LEU A 7 -12.88 -6.46 -6.57
C LEU A 7 -13.90 -5.35 -6.79
N LEU A 8 -14.90 -5.58 -7.66
CA LEU A 8 -15.93 -4.58 -7.99
C LEU A 8 -16.73 -4.16 -6.76
N LEU A 9 -17.21 -5.11 -5.96
CA LEU A 9 -17.96 -4.82 -4.73
C LEU A 9 -17.10 -4.09 -3.70
N GLY A 10 -15.81 -4.46 -3.58
CA GLY A 10 -14.87 -3.76 -2.71
C GLY A 10 -14.73 -2.29 -3.12
N VAL A 11 -14.53 -2.02 -4.41
CA VAL A 11 -14.48 -0.65 -4.95
C VAL A 11 -15.77 0.12 -4.67
N VAL A 12 -16.93 -0.48 -4.95
CA VAL A 12 -18.23 0.17 -4.71
C VAL A 12 -18.42 0.50 -3.23
N LEU A 13 -18.13 -0.42 -2.32
CA LEU A 13 -18.27 -0.18 -0.88
C LEU A 13 -17.30 0.87 -0.38
N VAL A 14 -16.03 0.82 -0.81
CA VAL A 14 -15.03 1.83 -0.44
C VAL A 14 -15.44 3.22 -0.92
N TRP A 15 -15.99 3.33 -2.13
CA TRP A 15 -16.41 4.61 -2.71
C TRP A 15 -17.68 5.17 -2.05
N THR A 16 -18.67 4.30 -1.79
CA THR A 16 -20.02 4.70 -1.31
C THR A 16 -20.17 4.82 0.20
N ALA A 17 -19.50 3.97 1.00
CA ALA A 17 -19.64 3.98 2.45
C ALA A 17 -19.36 5.36 3.11
N PRO A 18 -18.29 6.08 2.78
CA PRO A 18 -18.04 7.39 3.41
C PRO A 18 -19.06 8.44 2.97
N LEU A 19 -19.63 8.34 1.76
CA LEU A 19 -20.72 9.21 1.30
C LEU A 19 -22.00 9.00 2.13
N ILE A 20 -22.31 7.76 2.53
CA ILE A 20 -23.42 7.48 3.45
C ILE A 20 -23.17 8.18 4.79
N GLY A 21 -21.93 8.16 5.28
CA GLY A 21 -21.51 8.91 6.47
C GLY A 21 -21.83 10.40 6.39
N LEU A 22 -21.46 11.04 5.28
CA LEU A 22 -21.76 12.47 5.05
C LEU A 22 -23.27 12.75 5.01
N VAL A 23 -24.04 11.91 4.32
CA VAL A 23 -25.50 12.07 4.27
C VAL A 23 -26.12 11.99 5.67
N LEU A 24 -25.62 11.07 6.51
CA LEU A 24 -26.04 10.96 7.91
C LEU A 24 -25.59 12.15 8.77
N ALA A 25 -24.47 12.80 8.43
CA ALA A 25 -24.03 14.05 9.05
C ALA A 25 -24.88 15.27 8.60
N GLY A 26 -25.68 15.14 7.54
CA GLY A 26 -26.40 16.27 6.94
C GLY A 26 -25.53 17.15 6.03
N GLU A 27 -24.34 16.67 5.65
CA GLU A 27 -23.38 17.41 4.82
C GLU A 27 -23.64 17.18 3.32
N PRO A 28 -23.39 18.20 2.46
CA PRO A 28 -23.59 18.07 1.03
C PRO A 28 -22.55 17.14 0.39
N ILE A 29 -23.00 16.15 -0.39
CA ILE A 29 -22.11 15.20 -1.07
C ILE A 29 -21.38 15.80 -2.30
N ALA A 30 -21.86 16.92 -2.85
CA ALA A 30 -21.41 17.45 -4.13
C ALA A 30 -19.92 17.84 -4.15
N SER A 31 -19.37 18.30 -3.02
CA SER A 31 -17.94 18.63 -2.88
C SER A 31 -17.04 17.40 -3.01
N TYR A 32 -17.53 16.22 -2.62
CA TYR A 32 -16.78 14.95 -2.60
C TYR A 32 -16.88 14.16 -3.90
N LEU A 33 -17.68 14.65 -4.86
CA LEU A 33 -17.86 14.07 -6.20
C LEU A 33 -17.07 14.83 -7.27
N ARG A 34 -16.17 15.74 -6.87
CA ARG A 34 -15.32 16.50 -7.78
C ARG A 34 -14.31 15.58 -8.46
N PHE A 35 -14.01 15.88 -9.73
CA PHE A 35 -13.03 15.13 -10.51
C PHE A 35 -11.93 16.06 -11.06
N PRO A 36 -10.66 15.65 -10.98
CA PRO A 36 -10.15 14.62 -10.05
C PRO A 36 -10.35 15.07 -8.59
N PRO A 37 -10.34 14.16 -7.61
CA PRO A 37 -10.33 14.53 -6.20
C PRO A 37 -9.12 15.42 -5.92
N LEU A 38 -9.37 16.57 -5.29
CA LEU A 38 -8.36 17.54 -4.89
C LEU A 38 -8.59 17.87 -3.41
N THR A 39 -7.51 17.84 -2.65
CA THR A 39 -7.48 18.21 -1.25
C THR A 39 -6.64 19.47 -1.06
N GLU A 40 -7.02 20.27 -0.07
CA GLU A 40 -6.36 21.52 0.24
C GLU A 40 -5.62 21.40 1.59
N SER A 41 -4.73 22.35 1.86
CA SER A 41 -4.07 22.42 3.16
C SER A 41 -5.06 22.81 4.25
N VAL A 42 -5.47 21.83 5.06
CA VAL A 42 -6.35 22.04 6.22
C VAL A 42 -5.54 22.03 7.53
N ALA A 43 -5.86 22.97 8.41
CA ALA A 43 -5.35 23.00 9.78
C ALA A 43 -6.13 22.01 10.65
N HIS A 44 -5.54 20.86 10.95
CA HIS A 44 -6.14 19.82 11.78
C HIS A 44 -5.95 20.06 13.28
N ALA A 45 -6.69 19.29 14.09
CA ALA A 45 -6.55 19.30 15.54
C ALA A 45 -5.10 19.15 16.03
N PRO A 46 -4.72 19.88 17.10
CA PRO A 46 -3.35 19.93 17.58
C PRO A 46 -2.88 18.59 18.14
N PHE A 47 -1.56 18.45 18.24
CA PHE A 47 -0.92 17.24 18.74
C PHE A 47 -1.41 16.80 20.13
N LEU A 48 -1.70 15.50 20.29
CA LEU A 48 -2.10 14.90 21.56
C LEU A 48 -1.24 13.67 21.89
N TRP A 49 -0.58 13.72 23.04
CA TRP A 49 0.27 12.61 23.53
C TRP A 49 -0.44 11.26 23.66
N PRO A 50 -1.68 11.17 24.21
CA PRO A 50 -2.36 9.88 24.32
C PRO A 50 -2.64 9.26 22.95
N VAL A 51 -3.04 10.08 21.97
CA VAL A 51 -3.34 9.63 20.61
C VAL A 51 -2.06 9.18 19.91
N PHE A 52 -0.99 9.98 19.99
CA PHE A 52 0.32 9.60 19.47
C PHE A 52 0.84 8.30 20.11
N GLY A 53 0.74 8.18 21.44
CA GLY A 53 1.16 6.99 22.19
C GLY A 53 0.42 5.73 21.76
N LEU A 54 -0.88 5.84 21.47
CA LEU A 54 -1.67 4.74 20.92
C LEU A 54 -1.11 4.28 19.56
N TYR A 55 -0.98 5.18 18.57
CA TYR A 55 -0.50 4.80 17.24
C TYR A 55 0.95 4.32 17.25
N ALA A 56 1.82 4.96 18.04
CA ALA A 56 3.20 4.52 18.22
C ALA A 56 3.27 3.11 18.85
N SER A 57 2.38 2.79 19.81
CA SER A 57 2.35 1.45 20.43
C SER A 57 1.89 0.37 19.45
N LEU A 58 0.96 0.68 18.54
CA LEU A 58 0.52 -0.24 17.48
C LEU A 58 1.65 -0.52 16.49
N LEU A 59 2.39 0.52 16.08
CA LEU A 59 3.56 0.36 15.23
C LEU A 59 4.68 -0.44 15.94
N ALA A 60 4.92 -0.18 17.22
CA ALA A 60 5.89 -0.92 18.02
C ALA A 60 5.49 -2.41 18.16
N LEU A 61 4.20 -2.71 18.35
CA LEU A 61 3.70 -4.08 18.40
C LEU A 61 4.00 -4.84 17.11
N VAL A 62 3.79 -4.23 15.94
CA VAL A 62 4.17 -4.81 14.65
C VAL A 62 5.67 -5.08 14.60
N GLY A 63 6.49 -4.14 15.06
CA GLY A 63 7.94 -4.32 15.19
C GLY A 63 8.32 -5.51 16.07
N VAL A 64 7.66 -5.67 17.23
CA VAL A 64 7.85 -6.83 18.12
C VAL A 64 7.45 -8.13 17.43
N MET A 65 6.31 -8.17 16.73
CA MET A 65 5.86 -9.36 16.00
C MET A 65 6.85 -9.76 14.90
N LEU A 66 7.39 -8.79 14.15
CA LEU A 66 8.43 -9.02 13.16
C LEU A 66 9.72 -9.53 13.81
N TRP A 67 10.12 -8.95 14.95
CA TRP A 67 11.31 -9.37 15.67
C TRP A 67 11.18 -10.80 16.23
N VAL A 68 10.10 -11.10 16.95
CA VAL A 68 9.80 -12.45 17.47
C VAL A 68 9.73 -13.46 16.34
N GLY A 69 9.03 -13.14 15.26
CA GLY A 69 8.91 -14.01 14.09
C GLY A 69 10.23 -14.28 13.38
N SER A 70 11.16 -13.31 13.36
CA SER A 70 12.49 -13.46 12.75
C SER A 70 13.53 -14.16 13.63
N THR A 71 13.33 -14.15 14.95
CA THR A 71 14.28 -14.70 15.95
C THR A 71 13.84 -16.06 16.50
N GLY A 72 12.54 -16.35 16.51
CA GLY A 72 11.95 -17.56 17.09
C GLY A 72 12.35 -18.88 16.42
N ARG A 73 12.98 -18.83 15.25
CA ARG A 73 13.56 -19.99 14.58
C ARG A 73 14.96 -19.65 14.08
N ARG A 74 16.00 -20.20 14.73
CA ARG A 74 17.29 -20.41 14.06
C ARG A 74 17.03 -21.35 12.90
N ALA A 75 16.75 -20.81 11.71
CA ALA A 75 16.76 -21.61 10.50
C ALA A 75 18.10 -22.36 10.50
N VAL A 76 18.05 -23.69 10.55
CA VAL A 76 19.24 -24.51 10.32
C VAL A 76 19.80 -23.99 9.00
N ARG A 77 21.01 -23.47 9.05
CA ARG A 77 21.67 -22.78 7.94
C ARG A 77 21.99 -23.82 6.89
N GLN A 78 21.00 -24.27 6.14
CA GLN A 78 21.26 -25.08 4.96
C GLN A 78 21.96 -24.17 3.95
N PRO A 79 23.10 -24.58 3.37
CA PRO A 79 23.71 -23.84 2.29
C PRO A 79 22.65 -23.70 1.20
N GLY A 80 22.20 -22.47 0.97
CA GLY A 80 21.30 -22.17 -0.12
C GLY A 80 21.95 -22.53 -1.45
N PRO A 81 21.17 -22.76 -2.51
CA PRO A 81 21.72 -22.87 -3.86
C PRO A 81 22.61 -21.65 -4.17
N PRO A 82 23.63 -21.82 -5.02
CA PRO A 82 24.48 -20.71 -5.40
C PRO A 82 23.63 -19.58 -5.99
N LEU A 83 23.98 -18.34 -5.64
CA LEU A 83 23.28 -17.17 -6.17
C LEU A 83 23.43 -17.12 -7.70
N HIS A 84 22.32 -16.81 -8.38
CA HIS A 84 22.33 -16.50 -9.79
C HIS A 84 23.01 -15.14 -10.03
N ARG A 85 23.38 -14.85 -11.29
CA ARG A 85 23.86 -13.52 -11.66
C ARG A 85 22.72 -12.51 -11.54
N PHE A 86 23.04 -11.30 -11.09
CA PHE A 86 22.08 -10.20 -11.11
C PHE A 86 21.83 -9.81 -12.57
N PRO A 87 20.55 -9.77 -13.02
CA PRO A 87 20.23 -9.61 -14.43
C PRO A 87 20.47 -8.18 -14.91
N TRP A 88 20.72 -8.02 -16.22
CA TRP A 88 20.99 -6.70 -16.83
C TRP A 88 19.83 -5.71 -16.64
N TRP A 89 18.57 -6.18 -16.68
CA TRP A 89 17.40 -5.35 -16.44
C TRP A 89 17.26 -4.94 -14.97
N GLY A 90 17.83 -5.72 -14.04
CA GLY A 90 17.98 -5.29 -12.65
C GLY A 90 19.02 -4.16 -12.52
N MET A 91 20.13 -4.25 -13.26
CA MET A 91 21.12 -3.16 -13.33
C MET A 91 20.54 -1.90 -13.96
N LEU A 92 19.73 -2.04 -15.02
CA LEU A 92 18.96 -0.95 -15.58
C LEU A 92 18.06 -0.31 -14.50
N GLY A 93 17.37 -1.11 -13.69
CA GLY A 93 16.58 -0.62 -12.57
C GLY A 93 17.37 0.23 -11.58
N LEU A 94 18.57 -0.24 -11.19
CA LEU A 94 19.49 0.53 -10.34
C LEU A 94 19.95 1.84 -11.01
N GLY A 95 20.22 1.81 -12.33
CA GLY A 95 20.54 3.00 -13.10
C GLY A 95 19.40 4.02 -13.14
N LEU A 96 18.15 3.56 -13.32
CA LEU A 96 16.96 4.40 -13.28
C LEU A 96 16.77 5.03 -11.89
N ILE A 97 17.00 4.27 -10.81
CA ILE A 97 16.98 4.83 -9.46
C ILE A 97 18.05 5.92 -9.32
N ALA A 98 19.29 5.62 -9.69
CA ALA A 98 20.40 6.58 -9.54
C ALA A 98 20.15 7.87 -10.34
N CYS A 99 19.80 7.76 -11.61
CA CYS A 99 19.50 8.91 -12.46
C CYS A 99 18.25 9.66 -11.97
N GLY A 100 17.17 8.94 -11.67
CA GLY A 100 15.92 9.52 -11.18
C GLY A 100 16.11 10.29 -9.88
N TRP A 101 16.94 9.78 -8.98
CA TRP A 101 17.25 10.44 -7.71
C TRP A 101 18.07 11.71 -7.92
N ILE A 102 19.15 11.62 -8.71
CA ILE A 102 19.99 12.77 -9.04
C ILE A 102 19.16 13.88 -9.71
N PHE A 103 18.27 13.52 -10.63
CA PHE A 103 17.43 14.48 -11.33
C PHE A 103 16.31 15.05 -10.45
N ALA A 104 15.69 14.23 -9.60
CA ALA A 104 14.65 14.71 -8.67
C ALA A 104 15.21 15.79 -7.74
N TRP A 105 16.38 15.51 -7.14
CA TRP A 105 16.98 16.30 -6.07
C TRP A 105 17.96 17.37 -6.57
N SER A 106 17.95 17.67 -7.87
CA SER A 106 18.74 18.73 -8.45
C SER A 106 17.85 19.75 -9.15
N ASP A 107 17.91 20.99 -8.67
CA ASP A 107 17.11 22.08 -9.25
C ASP A 107 17.69 22.61 -10.58
N THR A 108 18.93 22.26 -10.92
CA THR A 108 19.64 22.85 -12.07
C THR A 108 19.95 21.88 -13.20
N LEU A 109 19.93 20.56 -12.95
CA LEU A 109 20.36 19.58 -13.95
C LEU A 109 19.31 19.32 -15.04
N VAL A 110 18.02 19.41 -14.69
CA VAL A 110 16.91 19.18 -15.60
C VAL A 110 15.77 20.17 -15.33
N PRO A 111 14.99 20.57 -16.36
CA PRO A 111 13.82 21.42 -16.19
C PRO A 111 12.77 20.80 -15.24
N VAL A 112 11.95 21.64 -14.61
CA VAL A 112 10.93 21.21 -13.65
C VAL A 112 9.92 20.23 -14.26
N GLU A 113 9.61 20.39 -15.55
CA GLU A 113 8.70 19.54 -16.30
C GLU A 113 9.21 18.08 -16.36
N VAL A 114 10.52 17.90 -16.51
CA VAL A 114 11.16 16.57 -16.47
C VAL A 114 11.20 16.05 -15.04
N ARG A 115 11.51 16.92 -14.07
CA ARG A 115 11.56 16.57 -12.64
C ARG A 115 10.22 16.06 -12.12
N ARG A 116 9.09 16.60 -12.60
CA ARG A 116 7.75 16.13 -12.21
C ARG A 116 7.50 14.65 -12.55
N HIS A 117 8.29 14.06 -13.46
CA HIS A 117 8.16 12.66 -13.85
C HIS A 117 9.18 11.70 -13.20
N THR A 118 10.17 12.22 -12.47
CA THR A 118 11.24 11.39 -11.89
C THR A 118 10.73 10.41 -10.84
N PHE A 119 9.65 10.75 -10.13
CA PHE A 119 9.06 9.87 -9.13
C PHE A 119 8.58 8.54 -9.72
N ALA A 120 7.93 8.57 -10.90
CA ALA A 120 7.55 7.36 -11.61
C ALA A 120 8.77 6.56 -12.11
N VAL A 121 9.82 7.26 -12.58
CA VAL A 121 11.08 6.62 -13.02
C VAL A 121 11.77 5.89 -11.87
N LEU A 122 11.81 6.50 -10.68
CA LEU A 122 12.35 5.91 -9.45
C LEU A 122 11.63 4.60 -9.12
N TRP A 123 10.29 4.60 -9.13
CA TRP A 123 9.50 3.40 -8.84
C TRP A 123 9.61 2.31 -9.90
N LEU A 124 9.66 2.66 -11.19
CA LEU A 124 9.94 1.68 -12.24
C LEU A 124 11.32 1.05 -12.05
N GLY A 125 12.33 1.87 -11.72
CA GLY A 125 13.66 1.40 -11.35
C GLY A 125 13.65 0.47 -10.14
N TYR A 126 12.88 0.80 -9.11
CA TYR A 126 12.66 -0.01 -7.91
C TYR A 126 12.05 -1.37 -8.23
N ILE A 127 10.97 -1.40 -9.00
CA ILE A 127 10.30 -2.66 -9.38
C ILE A 127 11.27 -3.59 -10.12
N LEU A 128 12.06 -3.05 -11.06
CA LEU A 128 13.09 -3.80 -11.77
C LEU A 128 14.21 -4.29 -10.82
N ALA A 129 14.74 -3.42 -9.96
CA ALA A 129 15.78 -3.79 -9.02
C ALA A 129 15.33 -4.89 -8.05
N MET A 130 14.12 -4.76 -7.47
CA MET A 130 13.55 -5.75 -6.56
C MET A 130 13.32 -7.10 -7.23
N ASN A 131 12.74 -7.13 -8.44
CA ASN A 131 12.64 -8.37 -9.20
C ASN A 131 14.02 -8.97 -9.55
N GLY A 132 15.03 -8.12 -9.78
CA GLY A 132 16.39 -8.54 -10.05
C GLY A 132 17.03 -9.20 -8.83
N LEU A 133 16.75 -8.67 -7.63
CA LEU A 133 17.20 -9.25 -6.36
C LEU A 133 16.53 -10.60 -6.10
N VAL A 134 15.24 -10.75 -6.41
CA VAL A 134 14.53 -12.03 -6.34
C VAL A 134 15.18 -13.03 -7.30
N HIS A 135 15.32 -12.67 -8.59
CA HIS A 135 15.94 -13.53 -9.61
C HIS A 135 17.36 -13.96 -9.22
N ARG A 136 18.16 -13.05 -8.65
CA ARG A 136 19.52 -13.37 -8.14
C ARG A 136 19.49 -14.47 -7.07
N ARG A 137 18.44 -14.53 -6.24
CA ARG A 137 18.33 -15.47 -5.12
C ARG A 137 17.72 -16.81 -5.53
N ILE A 138 16.68 -16.80 -6.36
CA ILE A 138 15.88 -18.01 -6.64
C ILE A 138 15.78 -18.36 -8.14
N GLY A 139 16.38 -17.57 -9.04
CA GLY A 139 16.38 -17.83 -10.49
C GLY A 139 15.06 -17.53 -11.21
N ALA A 140 14.00 -17.23 -10.48
CA ALA A 140 12.68 -16.86 -10.98
C ALA A 140 12.18 -15.60 -10.28
N CYS A 141 11.33 -14.80 -10.93
CA CYS A 141 10.71 -13.62 -10.30
C CYS A 141 9.39 -13.28 -11.01
N LEU A 142 8.67 -12.28 -10.50
CA LEU A 142 7.39 -11.87 -11.07
C LEU A 142 7.56 -11.42 -12.52
N LEU A 143 8.62 -10.67 -12.82
CA LEU A 143 8.90 -10.17 -14.16
C LEU A 143 9.13 -11.29 -15.19
N THR A 144 9.66 -12.45 -14.77
CA THR A 144 10.03 -13.55 -15.68
C THR A 144 9.02 -14.69 -15.71
N HIS A 145 8.36 -14.97 -14.60
CA HIS A 145 7.48 -16.15 -14.45
C HIS A 145 6.01 -15.80 -14.21
N ARG A 146 5.70 -14.53 -13.90
CA ARG A 146 4.33 -14.03 -13.68
C ARG A 146 4.11 -12.66 -14.32
N THR A 147 4.71 -12.46 -15.50
CA THR A 147 4.76 -11.17 -16.19
C THR A 147 3.38 -10.59 -16.47
N ARG A 148 2.43 -11.44 -16.91
CA ARG A 148 1.04 -11.02 -17.17
C ARG A 148 0.35 -10.47 -15.92
N TRP A 149 0.54 -11.12 -14.79
CA TRP A 149 0.02 -10.65 -13.51
C TRP A 149 0.70 -9.36 -13.07
N LEU A 150 2.03 -9.29 -13.12
CA LEU A 150 2.77 -8.07 -12.77
C LEU A 150 2.33 -6.87 -13.63
N LEU A 151 2.16 -7.07 -14.94
CA LEU A 151 1.68 -6.03 -15.86
C LEU A 151 0.23 -5.60 -15.55
N ALA A 152 -0.64 -6.54 -15.17
CA ALA A 152 -2.00 -6.23 -14.75
C ALA A 152 -2.07 -5.43 -13.45
N LEU A 153 -1.06 -5.52 -12.57
CA LEU A 153 -1.01 -4.72 -11.35
C LEU A 153 -0.86 -3.21 -11.63
N PHE A 154 -0.24 -2.79 -12.73
CA PHE A 154 -0.07 -1.36 -13.03
C PHE A 154 -1.40 -0.60 -13.21
N PRO A 155 -2.30 -0.99 -14.13
CA PRO A 155 -3.59 -0.30 -14.30
C PRO A 155 -4.49 -0.47 -13.07
N VAL A 156 -4.45 -1.62 -12.39
CA VAL A 156 -5.20 -1.80 -11.13
C VAL A 156 -4.66 -0.89 -10.04
N SER A 157 -3.35 -0.68 -9.96
CA SER A 157 -2.70 0.19 -8.97
C SER A 157 -3.14 1.64 -9.15
N ALA A 158 -3.27 2.12 -10.40
CA ALA A 158 -3.77 3.46 -10.67
C ALA A 158 -5.18 3.66 -10.10
N GLY A 159 -6.12 2.76 -10.42
CA GLY A 159 -7.48 2.81 -9.87
C GLY A 159 -7.51 2.63 -8.35
N PHE A 160 -6.66 1.75 -7.82
CA PHE A 160 -6.52 1.51 -6.39
C PHE A 160 -6.10 2.76 -5.64
N TRP A 161 -5.11 3.52 -6.14
CA TRP A 161 -4.68 4.75 -5.48
C TRP A 161 -5.69 5.90 -5.65
N TRP A 162 -6.35 6.02 -6.82
CA TRP A 162 -7.44 6.98 -6.98
C TRP A 162 -8.60 6.76 -5.98
N LEU A 163 -8.81 5.52 -5.49
CA LEU A 163 -9.74 5.28 -4.38
C LEU A 163 -9.23 5.87 -3.06
N PHE A 164 -7.92 5.84 -2.80
CA PHE A 164 -7.35 6.51 -1.64
C PHE A 164 -7.42 8.03 -1.77
N GLU A 165 -7.21 8.59 -2.96
CA GLU A 165 -7.45 10.03 -3.20
C GLU A 165 -8.92 10.41 -2.98
N HIS A 166 -9.87 9.54 -3.39
CA HIS A 166 -11.28 9.73 -3.05
C HIS A 166 -11.53 9.74 -1.55
N LEU A 167 -10.97 8.76 -0.81
CA LEU A 167 -11.08 8.70 0.65
C LEU A 167 -10.40 9.89 1.34
N ASN A 168 -9.31 10.39 0.77
CA ASN A 168 -8.56 11.51 1.32
C ASN A 168 -9.38 12.80 1.35
N GLN A 169 -10.28 13.01 0.39
CA GLN A 169 -11.19 14.17 0.41
C GLN A 169 -12.02 14.29 1.69
N PHE A 170 -12.24 13.18 2.40
CA PHE A 170 -13.00 13.17 3.66
C PHE A 170 -12.17 13.58 4.86
N VAL A 171 -10.85 13.44 4.80
CA VAL A 171 -9.96 13.56 5.97
C VAL A 171 -8.87 14.61 5.79
N ASP A 172 -8.62 15.05 4.55
CA ASP A 172 -7.56 16.00 4.17
C ASP A 172 -6.21 15.67 4.82
N ASN A 173 -5.83 14.38 4.81
CA ASN A 173 -4.60 13.91 5.46
C ASN A 173 -3.35 14.25 4.65
N TRP A 174 -3.47 14.34 3.33
CA TRP A 174 -2.40 14.78 2.44
C TRP A 174 -2.93 15.70 1.34
N TYR A 175 -2.07 16.58 0.82
CA TYR A 175 -2.35 17.47 -0.31
C TYR A 175 -1.08 17.67 -1.13
N TYR A 176 -1.23 18.04 -2.40
CA TYR A 176 -0.12 18.19 -3.34
C TYR A 176 0.19 19.67 -3.58
N ASP A 177 1.47 20.03 -3.53
CA ASP A 177 1.94 21.37 -3.90
C ASP A 177 2.32 21.39 -5.39
N GLY A 178 2.19 22.57 -6.03
CA GLY A 178 2.64 22.78 -7.41
C GLY A 178 1.74 22.18 -8.49
N ILE A 179 0.48 21.87 -8.18
CA ILE A 179 -0.55 21.62 -9.21
C ILE A 179 -0.92 22.97 -9.83
N GLU A 180 -0.36 23.27 -10.99
CA GLU A 180 -0.76 24.44 -11.78
C GLU A 180 -2.17 24.24 -12.35
N ASP A 181 -3.02 25.26 -12.19
CA ASP A 181 -4.49 25.24 -12.36
C ASP A 181 -4.99 24.98 -13.79
N ASP A 182 -4.10 24.89 -14.79
CA ASP A 182 -4.50 25.05 -16.19
C ASP A 182 -5.23 23.83 -16.80
N SER A 183 -5.15 22.63 -16.19
CA SER A 183 -5.97 21.47 -16.64
C SER A 183 -6.08 20.33 -15.62
N ARG A 184 -7.29 20.14 -15.07
CA ARG A 184 -7.67 18.99 -14.22
C ARG A 184 -7.36 17.62 -14.84
N TRP A 185 -7.51 17.50 -16.16
CA TRP A 185 -7.19 16.27 -16.88
C TRP A 185 -5.69 16.06 -16.99
N ALA A 186 -4.89 17.12 -17.12
CA ALA A 186 -3.44 17.02 -17.10
C ALA A 186 -2.95 16.50 -15.75
N TYR A 187 -3.46 17.03 -14.64
CA TYR A 187 -3.16 16.51 -13.31
C TYR A 187 -3.57 15.03 -13.17
N PHE A 188 -4.80 14.67 -13.57
CA PHE A 188 -5.25 13.28 -13.52
C PHE A 188 -4.31 12.33 -14.27
N LEU A 189 -3.93 12.68 -15.51
CA LEU A 189 -3.04 11.86 -16.32
C LEU A 189 -1.62 11.79 -15.73
N GLN A 190 -1.11 12.91 -15.22
CA GLN A 190 0.22 12.99 -14.64
C GLN A 190 0.32 12.18 -13.34
N ALA A 191 -0.65 12.31 -12.44
CA ALA A 191 -0.71 11.59 -11.16
C ALA A 191 -0.99 10.09 -11.35
N THR A 192 -1.74 9.71 -12.39
CA THR A 192 -2.02 8.30 -12.71
C THR A 192 -0.75 7.48 -12.95
N VAL A 193 0.31 8.08 -13.50
CA VAL A 193 1.57 7.37 -13.78
C VAL A 193 2.25 6.86 -12.50
N PRO A 194 2.60 7.69 -11.50
CA PRO A 194 3.15 7.21 -10.24
C PRO A 194 2.15 6.37 -9.44
N PHE A 195 0.85 6.64 -9.51
CA PHE A 195 -0.17 5.81 -8.86
C PHE A 195 -0.18 4.38 -9.40
N SER A 196 0.19 4.18 -10.67
CA SER A 196 0.28 2.86 -11.29
C SER A 196 1.40 1.98 -10.72
N THR A 197 2.33 2.51 -9.93
CA THR A 197 3.52 1.76 -9.49
C THR A 197 3.41 1.16 -8.09
N VAL A 198 2.37 1.48 -7.32
CA VAL A 198 2.24 1.08 -5.91
C VAL A 198 2.13 -0.44 -5.74
N LEU A 199 1.09 -1.05 -6.31
CA LEU A 199 0.89 -2.51 -6.22
C LEU A 199 2.06 -3.32 -6.77
N PRO A 200 2.62 -3.03 -7.97
CA PRO A 200 3.77 -3.79 -8.46
C PRO A 200 5.02 -3.63 -7.58
N ALA A 201 5.24 -2.46 -6.95
CA ALA A 201 6.35 -2.27 -6.03
C ALA A 201 6.19 -3.08 -4.73
N VAL A 202 5.01 -3.05 -4.11
CA VAL A 202 4.72 -3.83 -2.90
C VAL A 202 4.76 -5.33 -3.19
N ALA A 203 4.23 -5.80 -4.32
CA ALA A 203 4.29 -7.20 -4.73
C ALA A 203 5.73 -7.67 -4.97
N SER A 204 6.56 -6.85 -5.63
CA SER A 204 7.97 -7.15 -5.88
C SER A 204 8.80 -7.19 -4.60
N THR A 205 8.51 -6.28 -3.65
CA THR A 205 9.13 -6.26 -2.33
C THR A 205 8.72 -7.46 -1.49
N SER A 206 7.44 -7.84 -1.54
CA SER A 206 6.91 -9.02 -0.85
C SER A 206 7.57 -10.30 -1.37
N ALA A 207 7.72 -10.45 -2.69
CA ALA A 207 8.44 -11.58 -3.29
C ALA A 207 9.92 -11.63 -2.85
N TRP A 208 10.57 -10.46 -2.72
CA TRP A 208 11.94 -10.37 -2.21
C TRP A 208 12.02 -10.80 -0.75
N LEU A 209 11.11 -10.34 0.13
CA LEU A 209 11.04 -10.77 1.52
C LEU A 209 10.81 -12.28 1.63
N GLY A 210 9.90 -12.84 0.82
CA GLY A 210 9.61 -14.27 0.74
C GLY A 210 10.83 -15.13 0.35
N SER A 211 11.79 -14.57 -0.38
CA SER A 211 13.04 -15.27 -0.74
C SER A 211 14.06 -15.37 0.41
N HIS A 212 13.74 -14.88 1.62
CA HIS A 212 14.62 -14.91 2.79
C HIS A 212 14.11 -15.88 3.86
N ALA A 213 14.87 -16.95 4.11
CA ALA A 213 14.54 -17.94 5.14
C ALA A 213 14.46 -17.38 6.58
N ARG A 214 15.08 -16.21 6.85
CA ARG A 214 14.96 -15.53 8.16
C ARG A 214 13.61 -14.85 8.37
N LEU A 215 12.82 -14.70 7.31
CA LEU A 215 11.51 -14.06 7.31
C LEU A 215 10.41 -15.09 7.00
N ASP A 216 10.62 -16.34 7.41
CA ASP A 216 9.71 -17.45 7.14
C ASP A 216 8.45 -17.43 8.03
N PHE A 217 8.41 -16.61 9.09
CA PHE A 217 7.23 -16.31 9.93
C PHE A 217 6.22 -17.45 10.19
N ALA A 218 6.69 -18.69 10.19
CA ALA A 218 5.88 -19.90 10.28
C ALA A 218 6.00 -20.54 11.67
N GLY A 219 4.93 -21.21 12.10
CA GLY A 219 4.84 -21.84 13.41
C GLY A 219 4.60 -20.86 14.56
N LEU A 220 3.98 -19.73 14.27
CA LEU A 220 3.35 -18.86 15.26
C LEU A 220 1.96 -19.43 15.65
N PRO A 221 1.31 -18.93 16.71
CA PRO A 221 -0.02 -19.40 17.10
C PRO A 221 -1.02 -19.39 15.95
N SER A 222 -1.83 -20.44 15.84
CA SER A 222 -2.83 -20.55 14.78
C SER A 222 -4.00 -19.58 15.02
N VAL A 223 -4.38 -18.86 13.97
CA VAL A 223 -5.53 -17.95 13.97
C VAL A 223 -6.47 -18.39 12.86
N ARG A 224 -7.57 -19.05 13.24
CA ARG A 224 -8.57 -19.54 12.29
C ARG A 224 -9.69 -18.54 12.13
N ALA A 225 -9.89 -18.05 10.90
CA ALA A 225 -11.06 -17.25 10.57
C ALA A 225 -12.33 -18.09 10.70
N GLN A 226 -13.31 -17.57 11.44
CA GLN A 226 -14.66 -18.14 11.50
C GLN A 226 -15.54 -17.50 10.41
N PRO A 227 -16.53 -18.18 9.84
CA PRO A 227 -17.43 -17.58 8.85
C PRO A 227 -18.10 -16.29 9.33
N ALA A 228 -18.48 -16.23 10.62
CA ALA A 228 -19.03 -15.03 11.24
C ALA A 228 -18.03 -13.86 11.26
N ALA A 229 -16.72 -14.13 11.32
CA ALA A 229 -15.69 -13.10 11.31
C ALA A 229 -15.62 -12.37 9.96
N ALA A 230 -15.97 -13.03 8.84
CA ALA A 230 -16.01 -12.36 7.54
C ALA A 230 -17.18 -11.37 7.46
N TRP A 231 -18.37 -11.75 7.95
CA TRP A 231 -19.50 -10.82 8.06
C TRP A 231 -19.23 -9.68 9.02
N LEU A 232 -18.60 -9.96 10.17
CA LEU A 232 -18.19 -8.93 11.11
C LEU A 232 -17.18 -7.97 10.47
N ALA A 233 -16.16 -8.48 9.76
CA ALA A 233 -15.20 -7.65 9.04
C ALA A 233 -15.87 -6.80 7.95
N LEU A 234 -16.86 -7.35 7.22
CA LEU A 234 -17.63 -6.58 6.24
C LEU A 234 -18.39 -5.43 6.90
N LEU A 235 -19.11 -5.72 7.99
CA LEU A 235 -19.87 -4.73 8.74
C LEU A 235 -18.95 -3.66 9.33
N THR A 236 -17.90 -4.07 10.04
CA THR A 236 -16.93 -3.16 10.67
C THR A 236 -16.20 -2.32 9.62
N GLY A 237 -15.78 -2.88 8.49
CA GLY A 237 -15.15 -2.12 7.41
C GLY A 237 -16.09 -1.07 6.81
N THR A 238 -17.37 -1.44 6.62
CA THR A 238 -18.39 -0.51 6.10
C THR A 238 -18.69 0.61 7.09
N LEU A 239 -18.91 0.28 8.36
CA LEU A 239 -19.16 1.25 9.43
C LEU A 239 -17.94 2.14 9.70
N ALA A 240 -16.72 1.60 9.57
CA ALA A 240 -15.49 2.35 9.70
C ALA A 240 -15.40 3.45 8.65
N LEU A 241 -15.66 3.13 7.37
CA LEU A 241 -15.64 4.11 6.29
C LEU A 241 -16.82 5.09 6.35
N ALA A 242 -18.02 4.64 6.72
CA ALA A 242 -19.13 5.55 7.00
C ALA A 242 -18.80 6.49 8.18
N GLY A 243 -18.12 5.97 9.21
CA GLY A 243 -17.63 6.74 10.34
C GLY A 243 -16.63 7.83 9.93
N VAL A 244 -15.75 7.56 8.95
CA VAL A 244 -14.85 8.58 8.39
C VAL A 244 -15.65 9.77 7.84
N GLY A 245 -16.78 9.54 7.17
CA GLY A 245 -17.65 10.62 6.70
C GLY A 245 -18.40 11.38 7.82
N LEU A 246 -18.58 10.76 9.00
CA LEU A 246 -19.27 11.37 10.15
C LEU A 246 -18.31 12.17 11.05
N TRP A 247 -17.14 11.61 11.33
CA TRP A 247 -16.15 12.15 12.27
C TRP A 247 -14.73 12.04 11.68
N PRO A 248 -14.42 12.79 10.61
CA PRO A 248 -13.21 12.61 9.83
C PRO A 248 -11.94 12.80 10.66
N GLU A 249 -11.88 13.83 11.50
CA GLU A 249 -10.71 14.06 12.37
C GLU A 249 -10.48 12.93 13.38
N ALA A 250 -11.54 12.37 13.96
CA ALA A 250 -11.40 11.33 14.98
C ALA A 250 -11.12 9.95 14.38
N LEU A 251 -11.65 9.69 13.18
CA LEU A 251 -11.64 8.38 12.54
C LEU A 251 -10.73 8.31 11.31
N PHE A 252 -9.91 9.33 11.05
CA PHE A 252 -9.03 9.42 9.87
C PHE A 252 -8.23 8.13 9.61
N ALA A 253 -7.70 7.49 10.66
CA ALA A 253 -6.89 6.29 10.50
C ALA A 253 -7.67 5.08 9.96
N LEU A 254 -9.00 5.08 10.10
CA LEU A 254 -9.86 4.02 9.60
C LEU A 254 -9.91 3.94 8.07
N LEU A 255 -9.50 4.99 7.35
CA LEU A 255 -9.37 4.93 5.89
C LEU A 255 -8.34 3.87 5.44
N TRP A 256 -7.35 3.54 6.29
CA TRP A 256 -6.34 2.52 6.00
C TRP A 256 -6.80 1.10 6.38
N LEU A 257 -7.69 0.97 7.36
CA LEU A 257 -8.18 -0.32 7.87
C LEU A 257 -9.50 -0.76 7.21
N GLY A 258 -10.40 0.19 6.92
CA GLY A 258 -11.72 -0.06 6.34
C GLY A 258 -11.63 -0.86 5.03
N PRO A 259 -10.86 -0.41 4.02
CA PRO A 259 -10.72 -1.13 2.77
C PRO A 259 -10.11 -2.53 2.99
N LEU A 260 -9.10 -2.67 3.86
CA LEU A 260 -8.51 -3.97 4.18
C LEU A 260 -9.56 -4.96 4.71
N LEU A 261 -10.41 -4.53 5.65
CA LEU A 261 -11.48 -5.37 6.20
C LEU A 261 -12.50 -5.75 5.13
N LEU A 262 -12.91 -4.80 4.29
CA LEU A 262 -13.87 -5.04 3.20
C LEU A 262 -13.34 -6.04 2.19
N PHE A 263 -12.12 -5.86 1.68
CA PHE A 263 -11.53 -6.77 0.69
C PHE A 263 -11.28 -8.16 1.27
N CYS A 264 -10.79 -8.28 2.51
CA CYS A 264 -10.65 -9.57 3.19
C CYS A 264 -12.01 -10.27 3.37
N ALA A 265 -13.04 -9.54 3.80
CA ALA A 265 -14.37 -10.09 4.01
C ALA A 265 -14.98 -10.59 2.68
N LEU A 266 -14.97 -9.76 1.64
CA LEU A 266 -15.49 -10.11 0.32
C LEU A 266 -14.73 -11.28 -0.31
N GLN A 267 -13.40 -11.33 -0.12
CA GLN A 267 -12.58 -12.44 -0.58
C GLN A 267 -13.03 -13.75 0.10
N TYR A 268 -13.23 -13.76 1.42
CA TYR A 268 -13.74 -14.94 2.12
C TYR A 268 -15.16 -15.31 1.70
N LEU A 269 -16.09 -14.35 1.69
CA LEU A 269 -17.51 -14.61 1.44
C LEU A 269 -17.78 -15.12 0.02
N LEU A 270 -17.01 -14.65 -0.97
CA LEU A 270 -17.22 -15.01 -2.36
C LEU A 270 -16.35 -16.19 -2.81
N LEU A 271 -15.14 -16.35 -2.28
CA LEU A 271 -14.19 -17.38 -2.71
C LEU A 271 -14.02 -18.53 -1.71
N GLY A 272 -14.51 -18.39 -0.47
CA GLY A 272 -14.44 -19.40 0.59
C GLY A 272 -13.17 -19.36 1.43
N GLU A 273 -12.15 -18.61 1.00
CA GLU A 273 -10.90 -18.41 1.73
C GLU A 273 -10.30 -17.03 1.45
N THR A 274 -9.47 -16.55 2.37
CA THR A 274 -8.68 -15.32 2.18
C THR A 274 -7.24 -15.64 1.85
N PHE A 275 -6.50 -14.64 1.36
CA PHE A 275 -5.05 -14.68 1.29
C PHE A 275 -4.40 -14.97 2.67
N LEU A 276 -5.11 -14.63 3.76
CA LEU A 276 -4.70 -14.88 5.14
C LEU A 276 -5.07 -16.28 5.65
N ALA A 277 -5.63 -17.17 4.82
CA ALA A 277 -5.97 -18.55 5.23
C ALA A 277 -4.80 -19.35 5.85
N PRO A 278 -3.52 -19.18 5.44
CA PRO A 278 -2.40 -19.87 6.07
C PRO A 278 -2.21 -19.57 7.57
N LEU A 279 -2.75 -18.45 8.09
CA LEU A 279 -2.71 -18.14 9.52
C LEU A 279 -3.38 -19.22 10.37
N ALA A 280 -4.36 -19.94 9.81
CA ALA A 280 -5.03 -21.07 10.49
C ALA A 280 -4.07 -22.22 10.82
N HIS A 281 -2.92 -22.29 10.18
CA HIS A 281 -1.88 -23.29 10.39
C HIS A 281 -0.61 -22.70 11.05
N GLY A 282 -0.71 -21.47 11.57
CA GLY A 282 0.41 -20.78 12.19
C GLY A 282 1.43 -20.20 11.19
N ASP A 283 1.07 -20.11 9.91
CA ASP A 283 1.87 -19.43 8.88
C ASP A 283 1.43 -17.97 8.75
N TRP A 284 2.24 -17.06 9.29
CA TRP A 284 1.96 -15.62 9.29
C TRP A 284 2.67 -14.88 8.17
N ARG A 285 3.36 -15.56 7.25
CA ARG A 285 3.98 -14.93 6.07
C ARG A 285 3.00 -14.06 5.28
N PRO A 286 1.75 -14.48 5.02
CA PRO A 286 0.78 -13.66 4.29
C PRO A 286 0.35 -12.38 5.00
N LEU A 287 0.66 -12.24 6.30
CA LEU A 287 0.36 -11.02 7.06
C LEU A 287 1.63 -10.18 7.25
N LEU A 288 2.71 -10.78 7.75
CA LEU A 288 3.90 -10.07 8.18
C LEU A 288 4.83 -9.67 7.04
N GLN A 289 4.94 -10.48 5.96
CA GLN A 289 5.76 -10.08 4.81
C GLN A 289 5.13 -8.90 4.06
N PRO A 290 3.81 -8.88 3.76
CA PRO A 290 3.18 -7.71 3.17
C PRO A 290 3.21 -6.46 4.06
N ALA A 291 3.03 -6.61 5.38
CA ALA A 291 3.18 -5.51 6.33
C ALA A 291 4.58 -4.88 6.27
N LEU A 292 5.63 -5.72 6.27
CA LEU A 292 7.01 -5.26 6.15
C LEU A 292 7.30 -4.68 4.76
N ALA A 293 6.73 -5.26 3.70
CA ALA A 293 6.84 -4.70 2.35
C ALA A 293 6.19 -3.31 2.27
N GLY A 294 5.02 -3.13 2.89
CA GLY A 294 4.35 -1.85 3.02
C GLY A 294 5.21 -0.81 3.74
N LEU A 295 5.81 -1.17 4.88
CA LEU A 295 6.73 -0.29 5.62
C LEU A 295 7.99 0.09 4.82
N LEU A 296 8.62 -0.88 4.15
CA LEU A 296 9.81 -0.63 3.33
C LEU A 296 9.48 0.25 2.12
N CYS A 297 8.40 -0.06 1.40
CA CYS A 297 7.92 0.78 0.32
C CYS A 297 7.55 2.16 0.83
N GLY A 298 6.85 2.27 1.96
CA GLY A 298 6.50 3.54 2.60
C GLY A 298 7.72 4.39 2.94
N LEU A 299 8.76 3.82 3.55
CA LEU A 299 9.99 4.55 3.83
C LEU A 299 10.66 5.10 2.56
N VAL A 300 10.71 4.29 1.51
CA VAL A 300 11.27 4.70 0.21
C VAL A 300 10.37 5.75 -0.47
N TRP A 301 9.06 5.60 -0.33
CA TRP A 301 8.04 6.54 -0.81
C TRP A 301 8.25 7.93 -0.20
N GLU A 302 8.39 8.00 1.12
CA GLU A 302 8.63 9.27 1.83
C GLU A 302 10.00 9.88 1.52
N LEU A 303 11.03 9.03 1.42
CA LEU A 303 12.36 9.49 1.02
C LEU A 303 12.33 10.16 -0.35
N TRP A 304 11.69 9.55 -1.34
CA TRP A 304 11.67 10.11 -2.70
C TRP A 304 10.70 11.27 -2.85
N ASN A 305 9.63 11.32 -2.06
CA ASN A 305 8.74 12.47 -1.98
C ASN A 305 9.47 13.73 -1.55
N TYR A 306 10.32 13.61 -0.52
CA TYR A 306 11.03 14.73 0.12
C TYR A 306 11.84 15.62 -0.84
N GLY A 307 12.34 15.05 -1.95
CA GLY A 307 13.06 15.81 -2.98
C GLY A 307 12.38 15.76 -4.34
N SER A 308 11.08 15.49 -4.39
CA SER A 308 10.31 15.49 -5.63
C SER A 308 9.81 16.89 -5.98
N ALA A 309 9.70 17.20 -7.27
CA ALA A 309 9.18 18.50 -7.72
C ALA A 309 7.64 18.62 -7.56
N ALA A 310 6.92 17.49 -7.61
CA ALA A 310 5.49 17.41 -7.37
C ALA A 310 5.28 16.70 -6.02
N GLN A 311 5.65 17.40 -4.96
CA GLN A 311 5.65 16.89 -3.60
C GLN A 311 4.23 16.90 -3.01
N TRP A 312 3.91 15.90 -2.19
CA TRP A 312 2.74 15.99 -1.29
C TRP A 312 3.20 16.19 0.15
N HIS A 313 2.36 16.91 0.89
CA HIS A 313 2.57 17.19 2.30
C HIS A 313 1.48 16.52 3.12
N TYR A 314 1.86 16.05 4.31
CA TYR A 314 0.93 15.48 5.26
C TYR A 314 0.43 16.53 6.24
N SER A 315 -0.85 16.46 6.57
CA SER A 315 -1.47 17.16 7.69
C SER A 315 -2.33 16.14 8.42
N ILE A 316 -1.83 15.57 9.53
CA ILE A 316 -2.50 14.45 10.21
C ILE A 316 -2.98 14.89 11.60
N PRO A 317 -4.28 14.79 11.91
CA PRO A 317 -4.81 15.22 13.20
C PRO A 317 -4.14 14.50 14.37
N TYR A 318 -3.84 15.25 15.43
CA TYR A 318 -3.30 14.76 16.71
C TYR A 318 -1.87 14.18 16.71
N VAL A 319 -1.31 13.79 15.56
CA VAL A 319 -0.03 13.02 15.51
C VAL A 319 1.06 13.64 14.63
N GLN A 320 0.85 14.85 14.11
CA GLN A 320 1.77 15.57 13.21
C GLN A 320 3.10 16.01 13.86
N ARG A 321 3.93 15.07 14.34
CA ARG A 321 5.27 15.30 14.93
C ARG A 321 6.23 14.14 14.63
N PHE A 322 7.52 14.39 14.91
CA PHE A 322 8.61 13.42 14.76
C PHE A 322 8.72 12.90 13.32
N HIS A 323 8.77 13.83 12.38
CA HIS A 323 8.84 13.55 10.97
C HIS A 323 10.11 12.77 10.60
N VAL A 324 9.91 11.71 9.85
CA VAL A 324 10.97 11.00 9.14
C VAL A 324 10.66 11.20 7.66
N PHE A 325 11.42 12.09 7.01
CA PHE A 325 11.05 12.74 5.76
C PHE A 325 9.72 13.52 5.91
N GLU A 326 8.76 13.39 5.00
CA GLU A 326 7.49 14.15 5.06
C GLU A 326 6.45 13.56 6.03
N MET A 327 6.60 12.30 6.43
CA MET A 327 5.60 11.59 7.24
C MET A 327 5.93 11.66 8.74
N PRO A 328 4.98 12.02 9.62
CA PRO A 328 5.15 11.86 11.06
C PRO A 328 5.34 10.39 11.43
N LEU A 329 6.12 10.09 12.47
CA LEU A 329 6.46 8.71 12.87
C LEU A 329 5.22 7.81 13.04
N ALA A 330 4.15 8.34 13.64
CA ALA A 330 2.89 7.60 13.83
C ALA A 330 2.21 7.25 12.50
N GLY A 331 2.37 8.09 11.48
CA GLY A 331 1.82 7.89 10.14
C GLY A 331 2.35 6.63 9.45
N TYR A 332 3.58 6.21 9.76
CA TYR A 332 4.13 4.94 9.25
C TYR A 332 3.31 3.71 9.68
N GLY A 333 2.51 3.82 10.74
CA GLY A 333 1.53 2.80 11.12
C GLY A 333 0.50 2.51 10.03
N GLY A 334 0.18 3.47 9.16
CA GLY A 334 -0.73 3.28 8.02
C GLY A 334 -0.16 2.37 6.93
N TYR A 335 1.16 2.37 6.74
CA TYR A 335 1.84 1.51 5.75
C TYR A 335 1.73 0.02 6.06
N VAL A 336 1.50 -0.35 7.32
CA VAL A 336 1.31 -1.74 7.76
C VAL A 336 0.05 -2.38 7.17
N PRO A 337 -1.18 -1.89 7.48
CA PRO A 337 -2.39 -2.42 6.85
C PRO A 337 -2.43 -2.15 5.36
N PHE A 338 -1.83 -1.05 4.88
CA PHE A 338 -1.76 -0.75 3.46
C PHE A 338 -0.99 -1.81 2.66
N GLY A 339 0.17 -2.26 3.16
CA GLY A 339 0.94 -3.33 2.52
C GLY A 339 0.17 -4.65 2.45
N ILE A 340 -0.57 -5.00 3.51
CA ILE A 340 -1.44 -6.19 3.53
C ILE A 340 -2.57 -6.04 2.50
N LEU A 341 -3.24 -4.89 2.46
CA LEU A 341 -4.30 -4.62 1.50
C LEU A 341 -3.79 -4.73 0.06
N CYS A 342 -2.61 -4.17 -0.24
CA CYS A 342 -2.00 -4.26 -1.56
C CYS A 342 -1.88 -5.71 -2.03
N VAL A 343 -1.43 -6.62 -1.15
CA VAL A 343 -1.26 -8.04 -1.51
C VAL A 343 -2.60 -8.79 -1.57
N VAL A 344 -3.59 -8.44 -0.73
CA VAL A 344 -4.96 -8.98 -0.84
C VAL A 344 -5.60 -8.62 -2.19
N VAL A 345 -5.46 -7.36 -2.62
CA VAL A 345 -5.92 -6.92 -3.95
C VAL A 345 -5.14 -7.62 -5.05
N ALA A 346 -3.81 -7.71 -4.92
CA ALA A 346 -2.97 -8.38 -5.90
C ALA A 346 -3.29 -9.89 -6.05
N ASP A 347 -3.67 -10.57 -4.96
CA ASP A 347 -4.15 -11.95 -4.98
C ASP A 347 -5.48 -12.08 -5.74
N LEU A 348 -6.43 -11.17 -5.53
CA LEU A 348 -7.67 -11.13 -6.31
C LEU A 348 -7.39 -10.89 -7.80
N VAL A 349 -6.45 -10.01 -8.14
CA VAL A 349 -6.02 -9.79 -9.54
C VAL A 349 -5.38 -11.05 -10.12
N ALA A 350 -4.57 -11.79 -9.35
CA ALA A 350 -3.99 -13.06 -9.80
C ALA A 350 -5.09 -14.07 -10.16
N LYS A 351 -6.11 -14.21 -9.31
CA LYS A 351 -7.26 -15.07 -9.54
C LYS A 351 -8.07 -14.69 -10.79
N VAL A 352 -8.11 -13.40 -11.14
CA VAL A 352 -8.75 -12.92 -12.38
C VAL A 352 -7.90 -13.20 -13.61
N VAL A 353 -6.59 -12.90 -13.56
CA VAL A 353 -5.71 -12.90 -14.75
C VAL A 353 -5.15 -14.29 -15.06
N GLU A 354 -4.83 -15.07 -14.03
CA GLU A 354 -4.16 -16.36 -14.16
C GLU A 354 -5.11 -17.55 -13.95
N GLY A 355 -6.33 -17.31 -13.45
CA GLY A 355 -7.31 -18.37 -13.17
C GLY A 355 -6.88 -19.35 -12.08
N ARG A 356 -5.89 -18.98 -11.25
CA ARG A 356 -5.37 -19.80 -10.14
C ARG A 356 -6.00 -19.36 -8.83
N ASP A 357 -6.38 -20.33 -8.01
CA ASP A 357 -7.01 -20.07 -6.71
C ASP A 357 -6.02 -19.58 -5.62
N ARG A 358 -4.69 -19.64 -5.84
CA ARG A 358 -3.69 -19.15 -4.87
C ARG A 358 -2.42 -18.57 -5.52
N LEU A 359 -1.89 -17.51 -4.92
CA LEU A 359 -0.48 -17.12 -5.04
C LEU A 359 0.38 -18.29 -4.51
N ALA A 360 1.01 -19.06 -5.41
CA ALA A 360 2.08 -19.95 -4.99
C ALA A 360 3.24 -19.09 -4.45
N PRO A 361 3.87 -19.47 -3.32
CA PRO A 361 4.96 -18.71 -2.71
C PRO A 361 6.16 -18.54 -3.65
#